data_AF-A0A8C8IPL5-F1
#
_entry.id   AF-A0A8C8IPL5-F1
#
_cell.length_a   1.000
_cell.length_b   1.000
_cell.length_c   1.000
_cell.angle_alpha   90.00
_cell.angle_beta   90.00
_cell.angle_gamma   90.00
#
_symmetry.space_group_name_H-M   'P 1'
#
loop_
_entity.id
_entity.type
_entity.pdbx_description
1 polymer ?
#
loop_
_entity_poly.entity_id
_entity_poly.type
_entity_poly.pdbx_seq_one_letter_code
_entity_poly.pdbx_strand_id
1 'polypeptide(L)'
;MVLGKVKSFTVSYDCLNDSNVPVFASGDSVSGRVIIEVTGEIRVKSLKIHAKGFAKVRWTESRNAGSNTAYTQNYTEEVEYLNHRDILIGHERGMAYVLEYCPSLVSDDDNSEEGLTTIHSGRHEYAFSLELPQIPLATSFEGKHGSVRYWVKAELHRPWLLPMKTKKEFTVFEHIDINTPLLLSPQAGTKDKTLCCWFCTSGPISLSAKIERKGYTPGESIQIFAEIENCSSRMVVPKAAIYQTQTFYAKGKMKEVKQLVANLRGESLSSGKTETWNGKMLKIPPISPSILDCSIIRVEYSLMVYVDIPGAMNLSLNLPLVIGTIPLHPFGSRTSSVSSQCSMTMSWLGMALPERPEAPPSYSEIVTEEQRRSLEVTSARDEFEGPLFAYIQEFRFQPPPLYSEIDPNPDQASRTEERRPDTCPSR
;
A
#
# COMPACT_ATOMS: atom_id res chain seq x y z
N MET A 1 29.51 -23.05 -0.43
CA MET A 1 28.83 -24.26 0.09
C MET A 1 28.89 -25.30 -1.00
N VAL A 2 29.43 -26.49 -0.74
CA VAL A 2 29.44 -27.57 -1.73
C VAL A 2 28.00 -28.07 -1.85
N LEU A 3 27.38 -27.76 -2.99
CA LEU A 3 25.96 -28.01 -3.29
C LEU A 3 25.64 -29.51 -3.44
N GLY A 4 26.65 -30.38 -3.48
CA GLY A 4 26.48 -31.82 -3.65
C GLY A 4 25.68 -32.11 -4.93
N LYS A 5 24.67 -32.98 -4.83
CA LYS A 5 23.74 -33.29 -5.92
C LYS A 5 22.61 -32.25 -6.13
N VAL A 6 22.52 -31.20 -5.31
CA VAL A 6 21.48 -30.16 -5.46
C VAL A 6 22.07 -29.05 -6.33
N LYS A 7 21.63 -28.94 -7.58
CA LYS A 7 22.07 -27.90 -8.52
C LYS A 7 21.49 -26.53 -8.16
N SER A 8 20.21 -26.47 -7.79
CA SER A 8 19.51 -25.22 -7.48
C SER A 8 18.51 -25.41 -6.33
N PHE A 9 18.36 -24.37 -5.50
CA PHE A 9 17.39 -24.31 -4.41
C PHE A 9 16.88 -22.89 -4.22
N THR A 10 15.66 -22.61 -4.67
CA THR A 10 15.11 -21.24 -4.74
C THR A 10 13.66 -21.18 -4.32
N VAL A 11 13.25 -20.04 -3.76
CA VAL A 11 11.84 -19.67 -3.55
C VAL A 11 11.42 -18.72 -4.67
N SER A 12 10.31 -19.02 -5.32
CA SER A 12 9.63 -18.15 -6.28
C SER A 12 8.22 -17.84 -5.80
N TYR A 13 7.73 -16.63 -6.07
CA TYR A 13 6.34 -16.25 -5.79
C TYR A 13 5.50 -16.44 -7.06
N ASP A 14 4.22 -16.75 -6.89
CA ASP A 14 3.27 -16.85 -8.00
C ASP A 14 2.74 -15.44 -8.32
N CYS A 15 3.60 -14.59 -8.88
CA CYS A 15 3.24 -13.23 -9.29
C CYS A 15 3.53 -13.03 -10.78
N LEU A 16 2.65 -12.31 -11.49
CA LEU A 16 2.67 -12.14 -12.95
C LEU A 16 3.88 -11.36 -13.50
N ASN A 17 4.72 -10.79 -12.63
CA ASN A 17 5.82 -9.92 -13.02
C ASN A 17 7.16 -10.49 -12.54
N ASP A 18 7.91 -11.13 -13.44
CA ASP A 18 9.17 -11.83 -13.15
C ASP A 18 10.35 -10.92 -12.73
N SER A 19 10.17 -9.59 -12.75
CA SER A 19 11.26 -8.63 -12.54
C SER A 19 11.18 -7.78 -11.26
N ASN A 20 10.11 -7.88 -10.45
CA ASN A 20 9.94 -7.06 -9.23
C ASN A 20 9.79 -7.90 -7.96
N VAL A 21 10.17 -7.31 -6.82
CA VAL A 21 9.80 -7.82 -5.50
C VAL A 21 8.26 -7.72 -5.39
N PRO A 22 7.54 -8.81 -5.11
CA PRO A 22 6.08 -8.75 -5.03
C PRO A 22 5.64 -7.91 -3.85
N VAL A 23 4.49 -7.26 -4.03
CA VAL A 23 3.94 -6.29 -3.10
C VAL A 23 2.58 -6.78 -2.62
N PHE A 24 2.37 -6.77 -1.31
CA PHE A 24 1.18 -7.28 -0.62
C PHE A 24 0.70 -6.28 0.44
N ALA A 25 -0.52 -6.45 0.92
CA ALA A 25 -1.14 -5.74 2.04
C ALA A 25 -1.64 -6.74 3.11
N SER A 26 -2.07 -6.23 4.26
CA SER A 26 -2.75 -7.04 5.28
C SER A 26 -3.94 -7.79 4.66
N GLY A 27 -4.07 -9.08 4.99
CA GLY A 27 -5.13 -9.95 4.49
C GLY A 27 -4.87 -10.59 3.11
N ASP A 28 -3.83 -10.18 2.38
CA ASP A 28 -3.49 -10.81 1.11
C ASP A 28 -2.96 -12.24 1.30
N SER A 29 -3.15 -13.09 0.28
CA SER A 29 -2.53 -14.41 0.21
C SER A 29 -1.18 -14.34 -0.52
N VAL A 30 -0.12 -14.81 0.14
CA VAL A 30 1.23 -14.95 -0.41
C VAL A 30 1.42 -16.41 -0.83
N SER A 31 1.33 -16.66 -2.13
CA SER A 31 1.54 -17.97 -2.73
C SER A 31 2.83 -18.04 -3.56
N GLY A 32 3.36 -19.25 -3.71
CA GLY A 32 4.58 -19.47 -4.47
C GLY A 32 5.02 -20.92 -4.47
N ARG A 33 6.26 -21.15 -4.92
CA ARG A 33 6.87 -22.46 -5.03
C ARG A 33 8.30 -22.47 -4.51
N VAL A 34 8.66 -23.57 -3.86
CA VAL A 34 10.05 -23.93 -3.60
C VAL A 34 10.52 -24.85 -4.71
N ILE A 35 11.52 -24.39 -5.46
CA ILE A 35 12.07 -25.09 -6.62
C ILE A 35 13.40 -25.73 -6.21
N ILE A 36 13.49 -27.05 -6.38
CA ILE A 36 14.70 -27.85 -6.13
C ILE A 36 15.11 -28.49 -7.45
N GLU A 37 16.32 -28.20 -7.92
CA GLU A 37 16.91 -28.91 -9.06
C GLU A 37 18.04 -29.80 -8.56
N VAL A 38 18.00 -31.08 -8.87
CA VAL A 38 19.00 -32.07 -8.45
C VAL A 38 19.60 -32.79 -9.65
N THR A 39 20.91 -33.02 -9.62
CA THR A 39 21.65 -33.74 -10.66
C THR A 39 21.62 -35.26 -10.49
N GLY A 40 21.17 -35.73 -9.33
CA GLY A 40 21.04 -37.14 -9.00
C GLY A 40 20.20 -37.33 -7.74
N GLU A 41 19.86 -38.58 -7.45
CA GLU A 41 18.97 -38.89 -6.33
C GLU A 41 19.51 -38.42 -4.98
N ILE A 42 18.64 -37.75 -4.21
CA ILE A 42 18.89 -37.30 -2.84
C ILE A 42 17.80 -37.80 -1.89
N ARG A 43 18.18 -38.03 -0.63
CA ARG A 43 17.25 -38.32 0.46
C ARG A 43 17.01 -37.06 1.29
N VAL A 44 15.75 -36.78 1.59
CA VAL A 44 15.28 -35.56 2.26
C VAL A 44 14.51 -35.94 3.51
N LYS A 45 14.94 -35.39 4.66
CA LYS A 45 14.24 -35.52 5.95
C LYS A 45 13.03 -34.61 6.01
N SER A 46 13.22 -33.35 5.61
CA SER A 46 12.11 -32.41 5.49
C SER A 46 12.44 -31.24 4.58
N LEU A 47 11.41 -30.65 3.99
CA LEU A 47 11.43 -29.35 3.36
C LEU A 47 10.43 -28.48 4.09
N LYS A 48 10.92 -27.38 4.69
CA LYS A 48 10.10 -26.48 5.49
C LYS A 48 10.14 -25.09 4.92
N ILE A 49 9.08 -24.33 5.10
CA ILE A 49 9.07 -22.88 4.89
C ILE A 49 8.85 -22.16 6.20
N HIS A 50 9.44 -20.98 6.30
CA HIS A 50 9.24 -20.05 7.38
C HIS A 50 9.04 -18.67 6.76
N ALA A 51 7.82 -18.15 6.84
CA ALA A 51 7.53 -16.76 6.54
C ALA A 51 7.68 -15.93 7.80
N LYS A 52 8.46 -14.85 7.73
CA LYS A 52 8.69 -13.95 8.86
C LYS A 52 8.59 -12.50 8.41
N GLY A 53 7.93 -11.70 9.23
CA GLY A 53 7.83 -10.26 9.10
C GLY A 53 8.18 -9.60 10.43
N PHE A 54 9.16 -8.72 10.45
CA PHE A 54 9.56 -8.04 11.67
C PHE A 54 10.12 -6.64 11.41
N ALA A 55 9.87 -5.74 12.35
CA ALA A 55 10.62 -4.50 12.48
C ALA A 55 11.83 -4.74 13.37
N LYS A 56 12.96 -4.13 13.03
CA LYS A 56 14.18 -4.18 13.82
C LYS A 56 14.85 -2.83 13.82
N VAL A 57 15.24 -2.35 14.99
CA VAL A 57 16.04 -1.14 15.13
C VAL A 57 17.34 -1.42 15.84
N ARG A 58 18.40 -0.69 15.47
CA ARG A 58 19.72 -0.79 16.08
C ARG A 58 20.50 0.52 15.93
N TRP A 59 21.05 1.02 17.03
CA TRP A 59 22.09 2.04 17.02
C TRP A 59 22.99 1.94 18.25
N THR A 60 24.11 2.65 18.20
CA THR A 60 25.11 2.66 19.26
C THR A 60 25.46 4.09 19.63
N GLU A 61 25.66 4.35 20.92
CA GLU A 61 26.08 5.67 21.41
C GLU A 61 27.33 5.51 22.29
N SER A 62 28.39 6.26 21.98
CA SER A 62 29.57 6.34 22.84
C SER A 62 29.27 7.25 24.03
N ARG A 63 29.44 6.72 25.24
CA ARG A 63 29.33 7.49 26.48
C ARG A 63 30.69 7.60 27.14
N ASN A 64 31.06 8.83 27.51
CA ASN A 64 32.23 9.11 28.32
C ASN A 64 31.78 9.20 29.78
N ALA A 65 32.26 8.29 30.63
CA ALA A 65 31.85 8.22 32.03
C ALA A 65 32.76 9.02 32.98
N GLY A 66 33.64 9.90 32.46
CA GLY A 66 34.69 10.52 33.26
C GLY A 66 35.79 9.52 33.66
N SER A 67 37.05 9.95 33.63
CA SER A 67 38.26 9.10 33.72
C SER A 67 38.39 8.07 32.57
N ASN A 68 38.91 8.53 31.44
CA ASN A 68 39.53 7.78 30.33
C ASN A 68 38.85 6.50 29.77
N THR A 69 37.61 6.19 30.16
CA THR A 69 36.86 5.02 29.73
C THR A 69 35.62 5.48 28.96
N ALA A 70 35.68 5.31 27.64
CA ALA A 70 34.52 5.41 26.78
C ALA A 70 33.90 4.01 26.67
N TYR A 71 32.62 3.87 27.00
CA TYR A 71 31.87 2.64 26.72
C TYR A 71 30.81 2.90 25.66
N THR A 72 30.58 1.90 24.80
CA THR A 72 29.56 1.98 23.75
C THR A 72 28.27 1.34 24.26
N GLN A 73 27.21 2.13 24.35
CA GLN A 73 25.89 1.64 24.70
C GLN A 73 25.14 1.21 23.44
N ASN A 74 24.67 -0.04 23.42
CA ASN A 74 23.95 -0.62 22.30
C ASN A 74 22.43 -0.63 22.55
N TYR A 75 21.71 0.00 21.63
CA TYR A 75 20.26 0.05 21.58
C TYR A 75 19.77 -0.85 20.46
N THR A 76 18.89 -1.80 20.78
CA THR A 76 18.33 -2.75 19.81
C THR A 76 16.96 -3.17 20.31
N GLU A 77 15.99 -3.22 19.41
CA GLU A 77 14.62 -3.69 19.64
C GLU A 77 14.14 -4.42 18.38
N GLU A 78 13.31 -5.45 18.55
CA GLU A 78 12.73 -6.23 17.44
C GLU A 78 11.26 -6.50 17.75
N VAL A 79 10.39 -6.31 16.76
CA VAL A 79 8.95 -6.52 16.88
C VAL A 79 8.50 -7.40 15.73
N GLU A 80 7.87 -8.51 16.05
CA GLU A 80 7.38 -9.50 15.09
C GLU A 80 5.94 -9.19 14.69
N TYR A 81 5.67 -9.18 13.38
CA TYR A 81 4.35 -8.95 12.77
C TYR A 81 3.81 -10.19 12.06
N LEU A 82 4.71 -11.06 11.57
CA LEU A 82 4.37 -12.29 10.89
C LEU A 82 5.35 -13.39 11.30
N ASN A 83 4.82 -14.55 11.63
CA ASN A 83 5.59 -15.75 11.90
C ASN A 83 4.75 -16.97 11.56
N HIS A 84 4.92 -17.46 10.34
CA HIS A 84 4.18 -18.59 9.82
C HIS A 84 5.17 -19.67 9.37
N ARG A 85 4.91 -20.92 9.74
CA ARG A 85 5.76 -22.06 9.40
C ARG A 85 4.88 -23.13 8.78
N ASP A 86 5.42 -23.77 7.75
CA ASP A 86 4.75 -24.87 7.08
C ASP A 86 5.77 -25.89 6.57
N ILE A 87 5.32 -27.12 6.31
CA ILE A 87 6.15 -28.25 5.92
C ILE A 87 5.65 -28.79 4.59
N LEU A 88 6.51 -28.70 3.59
CA LEU A 88 6.21 -29.14 2.23
C LEU A 88 6.60 -30.61 2.00
N ILE A 89 7.61 -31.11 2.73
CA ILE A 89 8.05 -32.51 2.70
C ILE A 89 8.41 -32.95 4.11
N GLY A 90 8.05 -34.17 4.46
CA GLY A 90 8.26 -34.75 5.79
C GLY A 90 7.07 -34.48 6.72
N HIS A 91 7.06 -35.12 7.89
CA HIS A 91 6.06 -34.87 8.92
C HIS A 91 6.70 -34.20 10.14
N GLU A 92 6.04 -33.20 10.72
CA GLU A 92 6.34 -32.75 12.08
C GLU A 92 5.84 -33.81 13.04
N ARG A 93 6.63 -34.87 13.24
CA ARG A 93 6.50 -35.89 14.29
C ARG A 93 5.06 -36.08 14.80
N GLY A 94 4.35 -37.02 14.18
CA GLY A 94 3.42 -37.90 14.87
C GLY A 94 4.10 -38.75 15.95
N MET A 95 4.93 -38.14 16.80
CA MET A 95 5.48 -38.75 18.01
C MET A 95 4.82 -38.19 19.27
N ALA A 96 4.18 -37.02 19.23
CA ALA A 96 3.44 -36.55 20.40
C ALA A 96 2.18 -37.42 20.67
N TYR A 97 1.43 -37.75 19.61
CA TYR A 97 0.22 -38.57 19.72
C TYR A 97 0.50 -40.05 19.99
N VAL A 98 1.62 -40.59 19.45
CA VAL A 98 2.01 -42.00 19.63
C VAL A 98 2.60 -42.24 21.02
N LEU A 99 3.32 -41.27 21.59
CA LEU A 99 3.88 -41.38 22.95
C LEU A 99 2.79 -41.39 24.04
N GLU A 100 1.62 -40.80 23.78
CA GLU A 100 0.51 -40.77 24.75
C GLU A 100 -0.29 -42.09 24.76
N TYR A 101 -0.38 -42.81 23.63
CA TYR A 101 -1.24 -43.99 23.51
C TYR A 101 -0.52 -45.34 23.32
N CYS A 102 0.72 -45.37 22.80
CA CYS A 102 1.45 -46.61 22.52
C CYS A 102 2.95 -46.53 22.86
N PRO A 103 3.35 -46.61 24.14
CA PRO A 103 4.75 -46.54 24.57
C PRO A 103 5.62 -47.73 24.08
N SER A 104 4.98 -48.84 23.70
CA SER A 104 5.64 -50.10 23.30
C SER A 104 6.06 -50.17 21.84
N LEU A 105 5.79 -49.14 21.03
CA LEU A 105 6.23 -49.06 19.62
C LEU A 105 7.50 -48.19 19.44
N VAL A 106 8.06 -47.64 20.51
CA VAL A 106 9.32 -46.88 20.44
C VAL A 106 10.47 -47.89 20.49
N SER A 107 10.95 -48.26 19.32
CA SER A 107 12.27 -48.87 19.19
C SER A 107 13.33 -47.76 19.27
N ASP A 108 14.36 -47.94 20.10
CA ASP A 108 15.52 -47.05 20.25
C ASP A 108 16.47 -47.10 19.03
N ASP A 109 15.93 -47.27 17.82
CA ASP A 109 16.71 -47.33 16.59
C ASP A 109 16.59 -45.98 15.86
N ASP A 110 17.58 -45.10 16.04
CA ASP A 110 17.75 -43.80 15.38
C ASP A 110 18.05 -43.95 13.86
N ASN A 111 17.70 -45.10 13.28
CA ASN A 111 18.02 -45.53 11.92
C ASN A 111 16.78 -45.97 11.11
N SER A 112 15.56 -45.64 11.55
CA SER A 112 14.39 -45.91 10.73
C SER A 112 14.45 -45.05 9.45
N GLU A 113 14.53 -45.74 8.30
CA GLU A 113 14.30 -45.18 6.97
C GLU A 113 12.87 -44.59 6.83
N GLU A 114 12.02 -44.85 7.83
CA GLU A 114 10.64 -44.42 7.95
C GLU A 114 10.55 -42.89 8.13
N GLY A 115 10.19 -42.19 7.05
CA GLY A 115 10.02 -40.73 7.04
C GLY A 115 11.03 -39.98 6.18
N LEU A 116 11.90 -40.68 5.45
CA LEU A 116 12.79 -40.10 4.44
C LEU A 116 12.12 -40.10 3.07
N THR A 117 12.01 -38.93 2.46
CA THR A 117 11.50 -38.78 1.09
C THR A 117 12.66 -38.76 0.11
N THR A 118 12.58 -39.58 -0.94
CA THR A 118 13.56 -39.60 -2.02
C THR A 118 13.16 -38.62 -3.12
N ILE A 119 14.06 -37.73 -3.52
CA ILE A 119 13.90 -36.84 -4.66
C ILE A 119 14.84 -37.31 -5.77
N HIS A 120 14.29 -37.75 -6.89
CA HIS A 120 15.05 -38.22 -8.04
C HIS A 120 15.66 -37.07 -8.85
N SER A 121 16.60 -37.38 -9.74
CA SER A 121 17.22 -36.39 -10.63
C SER A 121 16.17 -35.57 -11.40
N GLY A 122 16.37 -34.27 -11.54
CA GLY A 122 15.44 -33.37 -12.21
C GLY A 122 15.03 -32.15 -11.39
N ARG A 123 13.98 -31.45 -11.86
CA ARG A 123 13.43 -30.24 -11.27
C ARG A 123 12.11 -30.56 -10.57
N HIS A 124 12.03 -30.22 -9.29
CA HIS A 124 10.89 -30.47 -8.42
C HIS A 124 10.36 -29.15 -7.87
N GLU A 125 9.04 -28.99 -7.85
CA GLU A 125 8.37 -27.79 -7.37
C GLU A 125 7.42 -28.16 -6.23
N TYR A 126 7.51 -27.44 -5.12
CA TYR A 126 6.64 -27.61 -3.96
C TYR A 126 5.90 -26.31 -3.70
N ALA A 127 4.60 -26.29 -3.92
CA ALA A 127 3.76 -25.10 -3.74
C ALA A 127 3.58 -24.77 -2.26
N PHE A 128 3.44 -23.48 -1.97
CA PHE A 128 3.04 -22.97 -0.67
C PHE A 128 2.04 -21.82 -0.83
N SER A 129 1.19 -21.63 0.17
CA SER A 129 0.28 -20.49 0.26
C SER A 129 0.08 -20.14 1.72
N LEU A 130 0.18 -18.86 2.06
CA LEU A 130 -0.08 -18.37 3.41
C LEU A 130 -0.87 -17.06 3.34
N GLU A 131 -1.82 -16.90 4.25
CA GLU A 131 -2.58 -15.66 4.37
C GLU A 131 -1.87 -14.71 5.34
N LEU A 132 -1.72 -13.45 4.93
CA LEU A 132 -1.23 -12.40 5.80
C LEU A 132 -2.31 -12.07 6.85
N PRO A 133 -1.91 -11.77 8.11
CA PRO A 133 -2.86 -11.36 9.13
C PRO A 133 -3.75 -10.20 8.67
N GLN A 134 -5.02 -10.24 9.09
CA GLN A 134 -5.99 -9.16 8.85
C GLN A 134 -5.72 -7.91 9.70
N ILE A 135 -4.83 -8.04 10.69
CA ILE A 135 -4.37 -6.93 11.53
C ILE A 135 -3.45 -6.03 10.69
N PRO A 136 -3.44 -4.69 10.90
CA PRO A 136 -2.49 -3.80 10.24
C PRO A 136 -1.05 -4.29 10.41
N LEU A 137 -0.42 -4.59 9.28
CA LEU A 137 0.99 -4.96 9.20
C LEU A 137 1.84 -3.71 9.01
N ALA A 138 2.97 -3.63 9.70
CA ALA A 138 3.88 -2.51 9.52
C ALA A 138 4.37 -2.46 8.07
N THR A 139 4.26 -1.29 7.44
CA THR A 139 4.78 -1.05 6.09
C THR A 139 6.28 -1.33 6.03
N SER A 140 6.70 -2.03 4.97
CA SER A 140 8.10 -2.36 4.69
C SER A 140 8.92 -1.09 4.51
N PHE A 141 10.09 -1.06 5.14
CA PHE A 141 10.87 0.16 5.28
C PHE A 141 12.35 -0.14 5.48
N GLU A 142 13.19 0.71 4.91
CA GLU A 142 14.64 0.69 5.12
C GLU A 142 15.10 2.08 5.54
N GLY A 143 15.57 2.19 6.79
CA GLY A 143 16.11 3.40 7.38
C GLY A 143 17.51 3.21 7.93
N LYS A 144 18.14 4.31 8.34
CA LYS A 144 19.53 4.30 8.82
C LYS A 144 19.74 3.46 10.09
N HIS A 145 18.75 3.45 10.99
CA HIS A 145 18.83 2.79 12.30
C HIS A 145 17.79 1.70 12.48
N GLY A 146 17.10 1.29 11.41
CA GLY A 146 16.11 0.23 11.49
C GLY A 146 15.42 -0.06 10.17
N SER A 147 14.76 -1.21 10.12
CA SER A 147 14.09 -1.71 8.93
C SER A 147 12.86 -2.52 9.32
N VAL A 148 11.86 -2.56 8.43
CA VAL A 148 10.72 -3.49 8.48
C VAL A 148 10.83 -4.40 7.27
N ARG A 149 11.01 -5.70 7.48
CA ARG A 149 11.28 -6.68 6.41
C ARG A 149 10.38 -7.89 6.51
N TYR A 150 9.91 -8.35 5.35
CA TYR A 150 9.12 -9.56 5.19
C TYR A 150 9.79 -10.52 4.20
N TRP A 151 9.73 -11.81 4.49
CA TRP A 151 10.34 -12.82 3.65
C TRP A 151 9.77 -14.21 3.88
N VAL A 152 9.95 -15.07 2.87
CA VAL A 152 9.78 -16.52 2.96
C VAL A 152 11.15 -17.18 2.85
N LYS A 153 11.46 -18.08 3.78
CA LYS A 153 12.69 -18.86 3.80
C LYS A 153 12.35 -20.34 3.69
N ALA A 154 12.91 -21.02 2.72
CA ALA A 154 12.84 -22.47 2.64
C ALA A 154 14.10 -23.11 3.26
N GLU A 155 13.91 -24.18 4.02
CA GLU A 155 14.96 -24.97 4.65
C GLU A 155 14.83 -26.44 4.22
N LEU A 156 15.84 -26.95 3.51
CA LEU A 156 15.93 -28.34 3.07
C LEU A 156 16.87 -29.12 4.00
N HIS A 157 16.30 -30.06 4.74
CA HIS A 157 17.02 -30.95 5.65
C HIS A 157 17.31 -32.29 4.98
N ARG A 158 18.58 -32.68 4.92
CA ARG A 158 19.03 -33.98 4.40
C ARG A 158 19.75 -34.77 5.50
N PRO A 159 19.76 -36.11 5.47
CA PRO A 159 20.52 -36.92 6.41
C PRO A 159 21.98 -36.53 6.45
N TRP A 160 22.54 -36.46 7.66
CA TRP A 160 23.99 -36.28 7.89
C TRP A 160 24.60 -35.01 7.29
N LEU A 161 23.77 -34.07 6.83
CA LEU A 161 24.19 -32.82 6.18
C LEU A 161 23.53 -31.62 6.86
N LEU A 162 24.22 -30.49 6.82
CA LEU A 162 23.66 -29.23 7.31
C LEU A 162 22.46 -28.79 6.45
N PRO A 163 21.43 -28.17 7.05
CA PRO A 163 20.26 -27.70 6.31
C PRO A 163 20.67 -26.65 5.27
N MET A 164 20.21 -26.84 4.04
CA MET A 164 20.32 -25.80 3.01
C MET A 164 19.20 -24.80 3.20
N LYS A 165 19.50 -23.50 3.07
CA LYS A 165 18.54 -22.42 3.28
C LYS A 165 18.54 -21.48 2.10
N THR A 166 17.36 -21.07 1.67
CA THR A 166 17.19 -19.99 0.68
C THR A 166 16.10 -19.06 1.17
N LYS A 167 16.24 -17.76 0.94
CA LYS A 167 15.33 -16.72 1.43
C LYS A 167 14.97 -15.80 0.27
N LYS A 168 13.68 -15.49 0.14
CA LYS A 168 13.18 -14.51 -0.81
C LYS A 168 12.34 -13.47 -0.05
N GLU A 169 12.53 -12.21 -0.37
CA GLU A 169 11.85 -11.08 0.28
C GLU A 169 10.61 -10.67 -0.50
N PHE A 170 9.61 -10.15 0.21
CA PHE A 170 8.44 -9.50 -0.36
C PHE A 170 8.18 -8.18 0.38
N THR A 171 7.46 -7.27 -0.26
CA THR A 171 7.12 -5.96 0.31
C THR A 171 5.68 -6.00 0.81
N VAL A 172 5.48 -5.51 2.03
CA VAL A 172 4.15 -5.24 2.60
C VAL A 172 3.96 -3.73 2.73
N PHE A 173 2.80 -3.21 2.37
CA PHE A 173 2.42 -1.83 2.64
C PHE A 173 1.04 -1.75 3.28
N GLU A 174 0.87 -0.76 4.13
CA GLU A 174 -0.39 -0.43 4.76
C GLU A 174 -1.18 0.54 3.86
N HIS A 175 -2.48 0.31 3.73
CA HIS A 175 -3.36 1.21 3.02
C HIS A 175 -3.70 2.42 3.89
N ILE A 176 -3.21 3.59 3.50
CA ILE A 176 -3.50 4.85 4.18
C ILE A 176 -4.40 5.66 3.27
N ASP A 177 -5.68 5.75 3.65
CA ASP A 177 -6.68 6.54 2.97
C ASP A 177 -6.63 8.02 3.41
N ILE A 178 -6.26 8.89 2.47
CA ILE A 178 -6.19 10.34 2.73
C ILE A 178 -7.55 11.03 2.65
N ASN A 179 -8.61 10.33 2.24
CA ASN A 179 -9.97 10.85 2.14
C ASN A 179 -10.68 10.94 3.50
N THR A 180 -9.98 10.67 4.61
CA THR A 180 -10.55 10.80 5.96
C THR A 180 -10.71 12.27 6.38
N PRO A 181 -11.76 12.64 7.14
CA PRO A 181 -12.01 14.04 7.54
C PRO A 181 -10.82 14.71 8.24
N LEU A 182 -10.07 13.96 9.06
CA LEU A 182 -8.87 14.46 9.72
C LEU A 182 -7.78 14.86 8.72
N LEU A 183 -7.59 14.07 7.67
CA LEU A 183 -6.56 14.29 6.66
C LEU A 183 -6.96 15.31 5.59
N LEU A 184 -8.27 15.52 5.40
CA LEU A 184 -8.83 16.57 4.53
C LEU A 184 -8.89 17.94 5.20
N SER A 185 -8.73 18.02 6.52
CA SER A 185 -8.81 19.29 7.25
C SER A 185 -7.67 20.25 6.87
N PRO A 186 -7.97 21.55 6.63
CA PRO A 186 -6.95 22.55 6.33
C PRO A 186 -6.06 22.80 7.54
N GLN A 187 -4.80 23.12 7.28
CA GLN A 187 -3.85 23.49 8.31
C GLN A 187 -3.35 24.90 8.07
N ALA A 188 -3.26 25.69 9.14
CA ALA A 188 -2.73 27.04 9.09
C ALA A 188 -1.94 27.35 10.36
N GLY A 189 -1.04 28.31 10.27
CA GLY A 189 -0.34 28.83 11.43
C GLY A 189 0.32 30.17 11.14
N THR A 190 0.52 30.95 12.18
CA THR A 190 1.17 32.25 12.12
C THR A 190 2.23 32.35 13.20
N LYS A 191 3.35 32.99 12.88
CA LYS A 191 4.46 33.20 13.81
C LYS A 191 5.21 34.47 13.43
N ASP A 192 5.59 35.25 14.42
CA ASP A 192 6.41 36.44 14.25
C ASP A 192 7.71 36.36 15.06
N LYS A 193 8.67 37.21 14.70
CA LYS A 193 9.94 37.34 15.41
C LYS A 193 10.52 38.74 15.26
N THR A 194 10.84 39.37 16.39
CA THR A 194 11.60 40.63 16.43
C THR A 194 13.08 40.38 16.64
N LEU A 195 13.92 41.05 15.86
CA LEU A 195 15.37 41.00 16.01
C LEU A 195 15.81 42.05 17.04
N CYS A 196 16.18 41.64 18.25
CA CYS A 196 16.65 42.58 19.29
C CYS A 196 18.19 42.65 19.32
N CYS A 197 18.73 43.86 19.30
CA CYS A 197 20.09 44.15 19.76
C CYS A 197 20.09 45.45 20.59
N TRP A 198 21.11 45.63 21.45
CA TRP A 198 21.20 46.63 22.53
C TRP A 198 20.97 48.10 22.10
N PHE A 199 21.02 48.43 20.81
CA PHE A 199 20.86 49.80 20.29
C PHE A 199 19.92 49.92 19.06
N CYS A 200 19.13 48.91 18.70
CA CYS A 200 18.27 49.00 17.50
C CYS A 200 16.82 48.58 17.76
N THR A 201 15.88 49.45 17.38
CA THR A 201 14.46 49.14 17.22
C THR A 201 14.22 48.52 15.84
N SER A 202 14.41 47.20 15.70
CA SER A 202 13.97 46.47 14.50
C SER A 202 12.47 46.15 14.61
N GLY A 203 11.72 46.30 13.52
CA GLY A 203 10.37 45.75 13.42
C GLY A 203 10.39 44.22 13.31
N PRO A 204 9.23 43.56 13.50
CA PRO A 204 9.10 42.11 13.44
C PRO A 204 9.20 41.58 12.00
N ILE A 205 9.58 40.31 11.88
CA ILE A 205 9.37 39.51 10.68
C ILE A 205 8.19 38.60 11.00
N SER A 206 7.14 38.66 10.18
CA SER A 206 5.91 37.89 10.37
C SER A 206 5.77 36.85 9.25
N LEU A 207 5.32 35.65 9.61
CA LEU A 207 5.06 34.55 8.69
C LEU A 207 3.70 33.93 9.02
N SER A 208 2.78 33.96 8.06
CA SER A 208 1.57 33.14 8.07
C SER A 208 1.63 32.15 6.92
N ALA A 209 1.24 30.90 7.17
CA ALA A 209 1.11 29.90 6.11
C ALA A 209 -0.08 28.97 6.33
N LYS A 210 -0.69 28.53 5.23
CA LYS A 210 -1.85 27.66 5.14
C LYS A 210 -1.70 26.67 3.99
N ILE A 211 -2.20 25.46 4.22
CA ILE A 211 -2.42 24.41 3.22
C ILE A 211 -3.85 23.88 3.35
N GLU A 212 -4.40 23.37 2.24
CA GLU A 212 -5.81 22.98 2.16
C GLU A 212 -6.13 21.68 2.90
N ARG A 213 -5.14 20.78 3.01
CA ARG A 213 -5.29 19.47 3.66
C ARG A 213 -3.98 18.97 4.25
N LYS A 214 -4.06 17.91 5.06
CA LYS A 214 -2.94 17.23 5.73
C LYS A 214 -2.44 15.99 4.97
N GLY A 215 -3.34 15.24 4.33
CA GLY A 215 -3.02 14.02 3.60
C GLY A 215 -2.71 14.28 2.13
N TYR A 216 -1.67 13.66 1.59
CA TYR A 216 -1.25 13.73 0.18
C TYR A 216 -0.73 12.37 -0.30
N THR A 217 -0.64 12.15 -1.62
CA THR A 217 0.07 10.98 -2.19
C THR A 217 1.37 11.37 -2.89
N PRO A 218 2.34 10.45 -3.02
CA PRO A 218 3.54 10.70 -3.81
C PRO A 218 3.21 11.10 -5.25
N GLY A 219 3.90 12.13 -5.77
CA GLY A 219 3.66 12.68 -7.11
C GLY A 219 2.73 13.89 -7.14
N GLU A 220 1.88 14.08 -6.13
CA GLU A 220 1.04 15.28 -5.99
C GLU A 220 1.87 16.55 -5.70
N SER A 221 1.23 17.72 -5.79
CA SER A 221 1.83 19.00 -5.39
C SER A 221 1.03 19.66 -4.30
N ILE A 222 1.72 20.15 -3.27
CA ILE A 222 1.12 20.89 -2.16
C ILE A 222 0.97 22.35 -2.59
N GLN A 223 -0.25 22.89 -2.51
CA GLN A 223 -0.52 24.31 -2.69
C GLN A 223 -0.28 25.04 -1.37
N ILE A 224 0.71 25.94 -1.37
CA ILE A 224 1.09 26.71 -0.19
C ILE A 224 0.57 28.14 -0.33
N PHE A 225 -0.28 28.53 0.61
CA PHE A 225 -0.71 29.91 0.79
C PHE A 225 0.09 30.52 1.93
N ALA A 226 0.86 31.58 1.67
CA ALA A 226 1.70 32.18 2.71
C ALA A 226 1.78 33.70 2.55
N GLU A 227 1.88 34.38 3.67
CA GLU A 227 2.12 35.83 3.74
C GLU A 227 3.32 36.07 4.65
N ILE A 228 4.34 36.74 4.09
CA ILE A 228 5.59 37.03 4.77
C ILE A 228 5.80 38.54 4.76
N GLU A 229 5.81 39.14 5.93
CA GLU A 229 6.04 40.57 6.12
C GLU A 229 7.38 40.79 6.79
N ASN A 230 8.25 41.60 6.18
CA ASN A 230 9.56 41.91 6.72
C ASN A 230 9.63 43.36 7.19
N CYS A 231 9.28 43.62 8.44
CA CYS A 231 9.48 44.93 9.06
C CYS A 231 10.87 45.08 9.71
N SER A 232 11.79 44.13 9.47
CA SER A 232 13.17 44.23 9.93
C SER A 232 14.05 44.99 8.94
N SER A 233 15.23 45.42 9.39
CA SER A 233 16.24 46.06 8.54
C SER A 233 17.01 45.09 7.62
N ARG A 234 16.80 43.78 7.74
CA ARG A 234 17.58 42.76 7.02
C ARG A 234 16.88 42.37 5.71
N MET A 235 17.67 41.97 4.71
CA MET A 235 17.15 41.24 3.55
C MET A 235 16.95 39.78 3.94
N VAL A 236 15.76 39.25 3.77
CA VAL A 236 15.38 37.88 4.18
C VAL A 236 14.93 37.06 2.98
N VAL A 237 14.91 35.73 3.09
CA VAL A 237 14.50 34.84 2.00
C VAL A 237 13.51 33.80 2.51
N PRO A 238 12.23 33.85 2.12
CA PRO A 238 11.27 32.81 2.44
C PRO A 238 11.55 31.55 1.63
N LYS A 239 11.34 30.40 2.27
CA LYS A 239 11.61 29.07 1.75
C LYS A 239 10.54 28.11 2.29
N ALA A 240 10.28 27.04 1.56
CA ALA A 240 9.49 25.93 2.06
C ALA A 240 10.18 24.60 1.76
N ALA A 241 10.02 23.63 2.65
CA ALA A 241 10.65 22.33 2.53
C ALA A 241 9.78 21.23 3.13
N ILE A 242 9.72 20.10 2.43
CA ILE A 242 9.19 18.85 2.97
C ILE A 242 10.33 18.13 3.67
N TYR A 243 10.14 17.81 4.95
CA TYR A 243 11.05 16.96 5.72
C TYR A 243 10.38 15.64 6.06
N GLN A 244 11.12 14.55 5.89
CA GLN A 244 10.82 13.24 6.47
C GLN A 244 11.56 13.12 7.80
N THR A 245 10.83 12.78 8.87
CA THR A 245 11.39 12.48 10.18
C THR A 245 11.23 10.98 10.43
N GLN A 246 12.36 10.29 10.58
CA GLN A 246 12.42 8.88 10.92
C GLN A 246 12.77 8.75 12.41
N THR A 247 11.88 8.14 13.18
CA THR A 247 12.05 7.99 14.63
C THR A 247 12.14 6.52 14.99
N PHE A 248 13.21 6.13 15.68
CA PHE A 248 13.51 4.77 16.08
C PHE A 248 13.46 4.65 17.61
N TYR A 249 12.78 3.65 18.15
CA TYR A 249 12.61 3.44 19.60
C TYR A 249 13.21 2.11 20.04
N ALA A 250 14.06 2.13 21.07
CA ALA A 250 14.63 0.92 21.67
C ALA A 250 15.02 1.18 23.12
N LYS A 251 14.67 0.23 24.02
CA LYS A 251 15.01 0.30 25.46
C LYS A 251 14.67 1.66 26.10
N GLY A 252 13.51 2.23 25.75
CA GLY A 252 13.04 3.53 26.27
C GLY A 252 13.83 4.76 25.79
N LYS A 253 14.74 4.60 24.82
CA LYS A 253 15.41 5.70 24.13
C LYS A 253 14.91 5.83 22.71
N MET A 254 14.99 7.04 22.18
CA MET A 254 14.63 7.35 20.80
C MET A 254 15.81 7.95 20.05
N LYS A 255 15.91 7.60 18.77
CA LYS A 255 16.84 8.21 17.82
C LYS A 255 16.05 8.79 16.67
N GLU A 256 16.27 10.06 16.37
CA GLU A 256 15.60 10.75 15.27
C GLU A 256 16.59 11.04 14.14
N VAL A 257 16.16 10.83 12.90
CA VAL A 257 16.88 11.21 11.69
C VAL A 257 15.93 12.02 10.82
N LYS A 258 16.32 13.26 10.52
CA LYS A 258 15.54 14.17 9.67
C LYS A 258 16.19 14.29 8.29
N GLN A 259 15.41 14.06 7.25
CA GLN A 259 15.84 14.10 5.85
C GLN A 259 15.04 15.15 5.07
N LEU A 260 15.75 15.95 4.27
CA LEU A 260 15.13 16.86 3.31
C LEU A 260 14.61 16.05 2.11
N VAL A 261 13.33 16.21 1.78
CA VAL A 261 12.68 15.48 0.69
C VAL A 261 12.54 16.37 -0.56
N ALA A 262 11.99 17.56 -0.37
CA ALA A 262 11.80 18.54 -1.42
C ALA A 262 11.89 19.95 -0.83
N ASN A 263 12.28 20.93 -1.63
CA ASN A 263 12.27 22.32 -1.21
C ASN A 263 11.88 23.26 -2.35
N LEU A 264 11.51 24.48 -1.97
CA LEU A 264 11.39 25.61 -2.86
C LEU A 264 11.94 26.86 -2.17
N ARG A 265 12.31 27.84 -3.00
CA ARG A 265 12.84 29.12 -2.57
C ARG A 265 11.95 30.24 -3.11
N GLY A 266 11.63 31.21 -2.26
CA GLY A 266 10.97 32.47 -2.62
C GLY A 266 11.95 33.52 -3.11
N GLU A 267 11.42 34.70 -3.42
CA GLU A 267 12.25 35.84 -3.80
C GLU A 267 12.93 36.46 -2.58
N SER A 268 13.97 37.26 -2.79
CA SER A 268 14.61 37.93 -1.65
C SER A 268 13.80 39.15 -1.25
N LEU A 269 13.41 39.23 0.01
CA LEU A 269 12.52 40.25 0.55
C LEU A 269 13.32 41.33 1.27
N SER A 270 13.29 42.55 0.74
CA SER A 270 13.93 43.72 1.35
C SER A 270 13.18 44.18 2.61
N SER A 271 13.80 45.05 3.40
CA SER A 271 13.17 45.73 4.54
C SER A 271 11.89 46.46 4.12
N GLY A 272 10.84 46.36 4.94
CA GLY A 272 9.54 47.02 4.76
C GLY A 272 8.67 46.43 3.64
N LYS A 273 9.01 45.26 3.09
CA LYS A 273 8.25 44.61 2.02
C LYS A 273 7.51 43.37 2.52
N THR A 274 6.47 43.01 1.77
CA THR A 274 5.67 41.80 1.97
C THR A 274 5.73 40.92 0.72
N GLU A 275 5.85 39.61 0.91
CA GLU A 275 5.71 38.60 -0.14
C GLU A 275 4.49 37.73 0.16
N THR A 276 3.67 37.47 -0.87
CA THR A 276 2.50 36.61 -0.77
C THR A 276 2.62 35.45 -1.74
N TRP A 277 2.48 34.23 -1.23
CA TRP A 277 2.33 33.01 -2.04
C TRP A 277 0.85 32.68 -2.14
N ASN A 278 0.31 32.74 -3.36
CA ASN A 278 -1.09 32.40 -3.66
C ASN A 278 -1.14 31.01 -4.33
N GLY A 279 -1.04 29.95 -3.53
CA GLY A 279 -1.06 28.57 -4.05
C GLY A 279 0.28 28.16 -4.68
N LYS A 280 1.41 28.56 -4.09
CA LYS A 280 2.73 28.19 -4.60
C LYS A 280 2.93 26.68 -4.49
N MET A 281 3.23 26.03 -5.62
CA MET A 281 3.28 24.58 -5.72
C MET A 281 4.61 23.99 -5.24
N LEU A 282 4.55 22.98 -4.37
CA LEU A 282 5.68 22.14 -3.97
C LEU A 282 5.40 20.68 -4.31
N LYS A 283 6.10 20.13 -5.30
CA LYS A 283 5.91 18.75 -5.77
C LYS A 283 6.49 17.74 -4.78
N ILE A 284 5.72 16.70 -4.49
CA ILE A 284 6.13 15.56 -3.67
C ILE A 284 6.80 14.53 -4.60
N PRO A 285 8.10 14.20 -4.40
CA PRO A 285 8.76 13.17 -5.20
C PRO A 285 8.24 11.77 -4.84
N PRO A 286 8.56 10.74 -5.63
CA PRO A 286 8.30 9.35 -5.26
C PRO A 286 9.02 9.00 -3.95
N ILE A 287 8.25 8.86 -2.87
CA ILE A 287 8.74 8.57 -1.51
C ILE A 287 7.87 7.51 -0.86
N SER A 288 8.37 6.88 0.19
CA SER A 288 7.60 5.91 0.97
C SER A 288 6.39 6.57 1.64
N PRO A 289 5.28 5.85 1.83
CA PRO A 289 4.18 6.35 2.65
C PRO A 289 4.62 6.59 4.11
N SER A 290 3.77 7.29 4.85
CA SER A 290 3.91 7.42 6.30
C SER A 290 3.85 6.05 6.98
N ILE A 291 4.58 5.89 8.09
CA ILE A 291 4.52 4.68 8.92
C ILE A 291 4.03 5.11 10.29
N LEU A 292 2.75 4.81 10.55
CA LEU A 292 2.04 5.18 11.77
C LEU A 292 1.90 3.98 12.71
N ASP A 293 1.61 2.80 12.14
CA ASP A 293 1.34 1.56 12.88
C ASP A 293 2.59 0.69 13.00
N CYS A 294 3.64 1.25 13.60
CA CYS A 294 4.79 0.49 14.07
C CYS A 294 5.27 1.01 15.44
N SER A 295 5.50 0.07 16.37
CA SER A 295 5.82 0.39 17.76
C SER A 295 7.24 0.90 17.96
N ILE A 296 8.17 0.54 17.06
CA ILE A 296 9.60 0.85 17.19
C ILE A 296 10.15 1.74 16.07
N ILE A 297 9.39 1.96 14.99
CA ILE A 297 9.77 2.82 13.88
C ILE A 297 8.58 3.73 13.54
N ARG A 298 8.82 5.02 13.37
CA ARG A 298 7.85 5.96 12.82
C ARG A 298 8.46 6.74 11.67
N VAL A 299 7.66 6.97 10.64
CA VAL A 299 8.04 7.80 9.49
C VAL A 299 6.96 8.85 9.30
N GLU A 300 7.31 10.08 9.64
CA GLU A 300 6.41 11.23 9.65
C GLU A 300 6.91 12.29 8.67
N TYR A 301 5.99 13.08 8.11
CA TYR A 301 6.32 14.14 7.18
C TYR A 301 5.85 15.48 7.71
N SER A 302 6.55 16.54 7.31
CA SER A 302 6.18 17.91 7.64
C SER A 302 6.52 18.87 6.52
N LEU A 303 5.64 19.83 6.28
CA LEU A 303 5.92 21.03 5.52
C LEU A 303 6.45 22.10 6.47
N MET A 304 7.72 22.46 6.31
CA MET A 304 8.34 23.58 6.99
C MET A 304 8.31 24.80 6.07
N VAL A 305 7.56 25.84 6.43
CA VAL A 305 7.66 27.17 5.81
C VAL A 305 8.53 28.04 6.70
N TYR A 306 9.57 28.65 6.17
CA TYR A 306 10.51 29.40 6.98
C TYR A 306 11.15 30.56 6.24
N VAL A 307 11.55 31.58 7.00
CA VAL A 307 12.26 32.76 6.53
C VAL A 307 13.71 32.64 6.98
N ASP A 308 14.62 32.61 5.99
CA ASP A 308 16.07 32.62 6.20
C ASP A 308 16.52 34.03 6.55
N ILE A 309 17.09 34.20 7.75
CA ILE A 309 17.44 35.51 8.29
C ILE A 309 18.96 35.56 8.48
N PRO A 310 19.71 36.30 7.63
CA PRO A 310 21.15 36.39 7.76
C PRO A 310 21.57 36.86 9.15
N GLY A 311 22.45 36.11 9.83
CA GLY A 311 22.96 36.47 11.16
C GLY A 311 21.94 36.37 12.31
N ALA A 312 20.86 35.60 12.16
CA ALA A 312 19.94 35.25 13.24
C ALA A 312 19.36 33.85 13.02
N MET A 313 18.73 33.27 14.05
CA MET A 313 17.95 32.04 13.85
C MET A 313 16.76 32.29 12.92
N ASN A 314 16.47 31.34 12.04
CA ASN A 314 15.36 31.42 11.10
C ASN A 314 14.01 31.45 11.81
N LEU A 315 13.04 32.15 11.21
CA LEU A 315 11.64 32.10 11.62
C LEU A 315 10.97 30.94 10.87
N SER A 316 10.43 29.96 11.58
CA SER A 316 9.89 28.75 10.96
C SER A 316 8.55 28.33 11.52
N LEU A 317 7.65 27.90 10.64
CA LEU A 317 6.35 27.29 10.89
C LEU A 317 6.36 25.85 10.37
N ASN A 318 5.93 24.90 11.20
CA ASN A 318 5.88 23.48 10.85
C ASN A 318 4.41 23.02 10.75
N LEU A 319 4.02 22.53 9.57
CA LEU A 319 2.70 21.97 9.29
C LEU A 319 2.85 20.44 9.06
N PRO A 320 2.35 19.58 9.96
CA PRO A 320 2.43 18.13 9.80
C PRO A 320 1.76 17.63 8.50
N LEU A 321 2.32 16.58 7.89
CA LEU A 321 1.77 15.93 6.69
C LEU A 321 1.63 14.43 6.90
N VAL A 322 0.70 13.82 6.18
CA VAL A 322 0.59 12.36 6.05
C VAL A 322 0.70 11.99 4.58
N ILE A 323 1.62 11.09 4.25
CA ILE A 323 1.77 10.58 2.89
C ILE A 323 1.04 9.24 2.82
N GLY A 324 -0.10 9.22 2.13
CA GLY A 324 -0.93 8.04 1.99
C GLY A 324 -0.70 7.26 0.70
N THR A 325 -1.44 6.17 0.54
CA THR A 325 -1.34 5.26 -0.61
C THR A 325 -2.60 5.26 -1.48
N ILE A 326 -3.73 5.74 -0.96
CA ILE A 326 -4.98 5.91 -1.71
C ILE A 326 -5.14 7.39 -2.06
N PRO A 327 -5.19 7.77 -3.35
CA PRO A 327 -5.28 9.16 -3.77
C PRO A 327 -6.63 9.78 -3.46
N LEU A 328 -6.66 11.12 -3.47
CA LEU A 328 -7.88 11.88 -3.24
C LEU A 328 -8.86 11.62 -4.39
N HIS A 329 -10.11 11.30 -4.07
CA HIS A 329 -11.13 11.13 -5.10
C HIS A 329 -11.48 12.47 -5.74
N PRO A 330 -11.42 12.61 -7.09
CA PRO A 330 -11.79 13.84 -7.79
C PRO A 330 -13.25 14.27 -7.58
N PHE A 331 -14.11 13.33 -7.13
CA PHE A 331 -15.54 13.52 -6.91
C PHE A 331 -15.91 13.32 -5.44
N GLY A 332 -15.34 14.12 -4.55
CA GLY A 332 -15.73 14.13 -3.14
C GLY A 332 -17.07 14.84 -2.92
N SER A 333 -18.21 14.16 -3.14
CA SER A 333 -19.51 14.47 -2.53
C SER A 333 -20.56 13.42 -2.92
N ARG A 334 -20.53 12.25 -2.27
CA ARG A 334 -21.66 11.39 -1.88
C ARG A 334 -21.12 10.01 -1.51
N THR A 335 -21.50 9.55 -0.31
CA THR A 335 -21.27 8.21 0.28
C THR A 335 -19.86 7.87 0.77
N SER A 336 -19.43 8.48 1.87
CA SER A 336 -18.52 7.81 2.83
C SER A 336 -19.37 7.11 3.90
N SER A 337 -19.88 5.91 3.58
CA SER A 337 -20.45 4.99 4.56
C SER A 337 -19.43 3.90 4.88
N VAL A 338 -19.45 3.50 6.15
CA VAL A 338 -18.60 2.50 6.81
C VAL A 338 -18.71 1.14 6.10
N SER A 339 -17.92 0.91 5.06
CA SER A 339 -17.72 -0.42 4.47
C SER A 339 -16.57 -0.40 3.46
N SER A 340 -15.35 -0.29 3.95
CA SER A 340 -14.15 -0.71 3.22
C SER A 340 -13.55 -1.93 3.93
N GLN A 341 -14.34 -2.99 3.97
CA GLN A 341 -13.84 -4.37 3.94
C GLN A 341 -14.34 -4.96 2.62
N CYS A 342 -13.44 -5.65 1.92
CA CYS A 342 -13.63 -6.28 0.61
C CYS A 342 -13.65 -5.34 -0.60
N SER A 343 -12.48 -5.17 -1.20
CA SER A 343 -12.38 -5.26 -2.66
C SER A 343 -10.94 -5.63 -3.03
N MET A 344 -10.72 -6.91 -3.31
CA MET A 344 -9.94 -7.42 -4.44
C MET A 344 -10.10 -8.94 -4.49
N THR A 345 -11.06 -9.43 -5.29
CA THR A 345 -10.93 -10.67 -6.06
C THR A 345 -12.10 -10.75 -7.04
N MET A 346 -11.77 -10.75 -8.34
CA MET A 346 -12.73 -11.06 -9.39
C MET A 346 -13.13 -12.55 -9.29
N SER A 347 -14.44 -12.82 -9.30
CA SER A 347 -15.02 -14.04 -9.85
C SER A 347 -16.50 -13.81 -10.10
N TRP A 348 -16.82 -13.16 -11.22
CA TRP A 348 -18.20 -12.93 -11.67
C TRP A 348 -18.73 -14.12 -12.47
N LEU A 349 -18.63 -15.33 -11.92
CA LEU A 349 -19.29 -16.53 -12.43
C LEU A 349 -19.73 -17.42 -11.26
N GLY A 350 -21.05 -17.57 -11.11
CA GLY A 350 -21.69 -18.65 -10.36
C GLY A 350 -21.96 -18.36 -8.89
N MET A 351 -23.17 -17.85 -8.59
CA MET A 351 -24.20 -18.50 -7.74
C MET A 351 -25.31 -17.49 -7.43
N ALA A 352 -26.55 -17.94 -7.62
CA ALA A 352 -27.76 -17.14 -7.83
C ALA A 352 -28.60 -16.89 -6.56
N LEU A 353 -29.32 -15.76 -6.53
CA LEU A 353 -30.74 -15.62 -6.14
C LEU A 353 -31.35 -14.42 -6.91
N PRO A 354 -32.64 -14.43 -7.30
CA PRO A 354 -33.13 -13.66 -8.44
C PRO A 354 -33.69 -12.30 -8.02
N GLU A 355 -33.02 -11.20 -8.37
CA GLU A 355 -33.69 -9.91 -8.51
C GLU A 355 -34.10 -9.74 -9.98
N ARG A 356 -35.42 -9.69 -10.21
CA ARG A 356 -35.99 -9.34 -11.51
C ARG A 356 -35.48 -7.95 -11.92
N PRO A 357 -34.79 -7.78 -13.05
CA PRO A 357 -34.50 -6.46 -13.59
C PRO A 357 -35.82 -5.87 -14.11
N GLU A 358 -36.28 -4.78 -13.49
CA GLU A 358 -37.38 -3.98 -14.03
C GLU A 358 -36.87 -3.22 -15.26
N ALA A 359 -37.59 -3.30 -16.37
CA ALA A 359 -37.19 -2.65 -17.62
C ALA A 359 -37.22 -1.12 -17.45
N PRO A 360 -36.28 -0.37 -18.06
CA PRO A 360 -36.37 1.07 -18.06
C PRO A 360 -37.67 1.53 -18.75
N PRO A 361 -38.28 2.65 -18.31
CA PRO A 361 -39.55 3.13 -18.85
C PRO A 361 -39.47 3.40 -20.35
N SER A 362 -40.58 3.16 -21.05
CA SER A 362 -40.68 3.36 -22.49
C SER A 362 -40.55 4.86 -22.83
N TYR A 363 -39.85 5.17 -23.93
CA TYR A 363 -39.65 6.53 -24.42
C TYR A 363 -40.97 7.29 -24.68
N SER A 364 -42.08 6.56 -24.86
CA SER A 364 -43.44 7.10 -24.98
C SER A 364 -44.02 7.72 -23.70
N GLU A 365 -43.40 7.50 -22.53
CA GLU A 365 -43.86 8.03 -21.24
C GLU A 365 -43.19 9.37 -20.87
N ILE A 366 -42.24 9.87 -21.66
CA ILE A 366 -41.45 11.08 -21.38
C ILE A 366 -41.74 12.22 -22.37
N VAL A 367 -42.61 12.00 -23.36
CA VAL A 367 -43.01 13.03 -24.33
C VAL A 367 -44.53 13.21 -24.24
N THR A 368 -44.97 14.27 -23.56
CA THR A 368 -46.37 14.69 -23.62
C THR A 368 -46.65 15.32 -24.99
N GLU A 369 -47.84 15.05 -25.54
CA GLU A 369 -48.28 15.48 -26.89
C GLU A 369 -48.21 16.99 -27.15
N GLU A 370 -47.95 17.81 -26.13
CA GLU A 370 -47.75 19.27 -26.26
C GLU A 370 -46.35 19.65 -26.79
N GLN A 371 -45.34 18.79 -26.67
CA GLN A 371 -43.99 19.03 -27.23
C GLN A 371 -43.83 18.60 -28.69
N ARG A 372 -44.81 17.88 -29.26
CA ARG A 372 -44.83 17.55 -30.69
C ARG A 372 -45.29 18.70 -31.58
N ARG A 373 -46.03 19.67 -31.05
CA ARG A 373 -46.54 20.83 -31.80
C ARG A 373 -45.62 22.06 -31.83
N SER A 374 -44.51 22.06 -31.09
CA SER A 374 -43.55 23.16 -31.06
C SER A 374 -42.37 22.99 -32.02
N LEU A 375 -42.28 21.86 -32.73
CA LEU A 375 -41.23 21.59 -33.73
C LEU A 375 -41.66 21.89 -35.18
N GLU A 376 -42.93 22.21 -35.40
CA GLU A 376 -43.42 22.72 -36.69
C GLU A 376 -43.64 24.23 -36.56
N VAL A 377 -42.57 25.02 -36.70
CA VAL A 377 -42.50 26.39 -37.26
C VAL A 377 -41.15 26.98 -36.85
N THR A 378 -40.17 26.92 -37.75
CA THR A 378 -39.30 28.06 -38.13
C THR A 378 -38.28 27.59 -39.16
N SER A 379 -38.70 27.58 -40.42
CA SER A 379 -37.80 27.65 -41.56
C SER A 379 -37.35 29.10 -41.77
N ALA A 380 -36.11 29.45 -41.44
CA ALA A 380 -35.43 30.61 -42.02
C ALA A 380 -33.91 30.52 -41.80
N ARG A 381 -33.18 30.79 -42.89
CA ARG A 381 -31.73 31.07 -43.06
C ARG A 381 -31.17 31.91 -41.88
N ASP A 382 -29.89 31.85 -41.48
CA ASP A 382 -28.73 32.26 -42.29
C ASP A 382 -27.38 31.87 -41.66
N GLU A 383 -26.33 32.01 -42.48
CA GLU A 383 -24.91 31.66 -42.38
C GLU A 383 -24.14 32.04 -41.08
N PHE A 384 -23.15 31.23 -40.68
CA PHE A 384 -21.78 31.69 -40.35
C PHE A 384 -20.76 30.53 -40.34
N GLU A 385 -19.62 30.78 -41.00
CA GLU A 385 -18.49 29.89 -41.30
C GLU A 385 -17.57 29.57 -40.11
N GLY A 386 -16.89 28.40 -40.15
CA GLY A 386 -15.58 28.18 -39.50
C GLY A 386 -15.45 26.95 -38.58
N PRO A 387 -14.39 26.12 -38.68
CA PRO A 387 -14.46 24.70 -38.30
C PRO A 387 -14.08 24.39 -36.84
N LEU A 388 -14.98 23.74 -36.12
CA LEU A 388 -14.69 23.02 -34.86
C LEU A 388 -14.25 21.59 -35.20
N PHE A 389 -12.94 21.33 -35.14
CA PHE A 389 -12.42 19.96 -35.18
C PHE A 389 -12.62 19.28 -33.81
N ALA A 390 -13.63 18.42 -33.70
CA ALA A 390 -13.71 17.42 -32.64
C ALA A 390 -13.01 16.14 -33.13
N TYR A 391 -11.94 15.75 -32.45
CA TYR A 391 -11.22 14.49 -32.69
C TYR A 391 -12.09 13.33 -32.21
N ILE A 392 -12.84 12.70 -33.12
CA ILE A 392 -13.50 11.41 -32.87
C ILE A 392 -12.46 10.32 -33.07
N GLN A 393 -12.04 9.67 -31.97
CA GLN A 393 -11.25 8.45 -32.06
C GLN A 393 -12.13 7.32 -32.61
N GLU A 394 -11.71 6.78 -33.74
CA GLU A 394 -12.31 5.67 -34.46
C GLU A 394 -12.35 4.40 -33.58
N PHE A 395 -13.54 4.02 -33.10
CA PHE A 395 -13.83 2.63 -32.78
C PHE A 395 -14.01 1.86 -34.09
N ARG A 396 -12.96 1.18 -34.55
CA ARG A 396 -13.06 0.25 -35.68
C ARG A 396 -13.50 -1.14 -35.20
N PHE A 397 -14.74 -1.46 -35.55
CA PHE A 397 -15.27 -2.76 -35.97
C PHE A 397 -14.94 -3.98 -35.10
N GLN A 398 -15.74 -4.21 -34.06
CA GLN A 398 -16.13 -5.57 -33.70
C GLN A 398 -17.58 -5.80 -34.16
N PRO A 399 -17.92 -6.99 -34.69
CA PRO A 399 -19.31 -7.30 -34.98
C PRO A 399 -20.12 -7.30 -33.67
N PRO A 400 -21.37 -6.83 -33.68
CA PRO A 400 -22.23 -6.95 -32.51
C PRO A 400 -22.40 -8.43 -32.15
N PRO A 401 -22.54 -8.77 -30.85
CA PRO A 401 -22.81 -10.14 -30.44
C PRO A 401 -24.09 -10.65 -31.11
N LEU A 402 -24.11 -11.94 -31.46
CA LEU A 402 -25.27 -12.62 -32.03
C LEU A 402 -26.44 -12.52 -31.05
N TYR A 403 -27.51 -11.83 -31.44
CA TYR A 403 -28.78 -11.87 -30.72
C TYR A 403 -29.52 -13.15 -31.11
N SER A 404 -30.00 -13.89 -30.10
CA SER A 404 -30.94 -15.00 -30.28
C SER A 404 -32.32 -14.42 -30.55
N GLU A 405 -32.98 -14.87 -31.63
CA GLU A 405 -34.37 -14.50 -31.96
C GLU A 405 -35.42 -15.17 -31.05
N ILE A 406 -34.99 -15.95 -30.07
CA ILE A 406 -35.86 -16.64 -29.11
C ILE A 406 -35.85 -15.86 -27.80
N ASP A 407 -37.02 -15.32 -27.44
CA ASP A 407 -37.27 -14.66 -26.16
C ASP A 407 -37.09 -15.66 -25.00
N PRO A 408 -36.14 -15.44 -24.07
CA PRO A 408 -35.91 -16.32 -22.95
C PRO A 408 -37.01 -16.26 -21.87
N ASN A 409 -38.03 -15.40 -22.00
CA ASN A 409 -39.13 -15.33 -21.04
C ASN A 409 -40.49 -15.06 -21.70
N PRO A 410 -41.07 -16.04 -22.42
CA PRO A 410 -42.39 -15.88 -23.03
C PRO A 410 -43.48 -15.77 -21.96
N ASP A 411 -44.36 -14.77 -22.11
CA ASP A 411 -45.47 -14.53 -21.19
C ASP A 411 -46.39 -15.76 -21.05
N GLN A 412 -46.55 -16.24 -19.82
CA GLN A 412 -47.49 -17.30 -19.45
C GLN A 412 -48.93 -16.80 -19.48
N ALA A 413 -49.47 -16.53 -20.65
CA ALA A 413 -50.87 -16.20 -20.85
C ALA A 413 -51.40 -16.73 -22.19
N SER A 414 -51.18 -18.01 -22.47
CA SER A 414 -51.93 -18.77 -23.48
C SER A 414 -51.73 -20.28 -23.34
N ARG A 415 -52.11 -20.84 -22.19
CA ARG A 415 -52.47 -22.26 -22.10
C ARG A 415 -53.93 -22.37 -21.71
N THR A 416 -54.80 -22.06 -22.67
CA THR A 416 -56.19 -22.47 -22.62
C THR A 416 -56.24 -23.98 -22.78
N GLU A 417 -57.01 -24.58 -21.88
CA GLU A 417 -57.27 -26.00 -21.71
C GLU A 417 -57.75 -26.68 -22.99
N GLU A 418 -57.17 -27.84 -23.30
CA GLU A 418 -57.91 -28.95 -23.91
C GLU A 418 -57.61 -30.22 -23.12
N ARG A 419 -58.35 -30.39 -22.02
CA ARG A 419 -58.61 -31.71 -21.43
C ARG A 419 -59.80 -32.31 -22.16
N ARG A 420 -59.63 -33.48 -22.77
CA ARG A 420 -60.71 -34.47 -22.86
C ARG A 420 -60.23 -35.83 -22.38
N PRO A 421 -61.15 -36.64 -21.80
CA PRO A 421 -60.80 -37.59 -20.76
C PRO A 421 -61.09 -39.05 -21.16
N ASP A 422 -60.73 -39.91 -20.20
CA ASP A 422 -61.37 -41.18 -19.83
C ASP A 422 -60.91 -42.52 -20.41
N THR A 423 -60.70 -43.40 -19.42
CA THR A 423 -61.05 -44.84 -19.33
C THR A 423 -60.01 -45.93 -19.69
N CYS A 424 -59.50 -46.53 -18.61
CA CYS A 424 -59.04 -47.91 -18.35
C CYS A 424 -59.91 -49.04 -18.98
N PRO A 425 -59.64 -50.35 -18.73
CA PRO A 425 -58.37 -51.10 -18.67
C PRO A 425 -58.40 -52.43 -19.48
N SER A 426 -57.25 -53.11 -19.53
CA SER A 426 -56.99 -54.55 -19.71
C SER A 426 -58.07 -55.50 -20.25
N ARG A 427 -57.70 -56.23 -21.32
CA ARG A 427 -57.73 -57.70 -21.33
C ARG A 427 -56.51 -58.23 -22.07
#